data_AF-G3A2F4-F1
#
_entry.id   AF-G3A2F4-F1
#
_cell.length_a   1.000
_cell.length_b   1.000
_cell.length_c   1.000
_cell.angle_alpha   90.00
_cell.angle_beta   90.00
_cell.angle_gamma   90.00
#
_symmetry.space_group_name_H-M   'P 1'
#
loop_
_entity.id
_entity.type
_entity.pdbx_description
1 polymer ?
#
loop_
_entity_poly.entity_id
_entity_poly.type
_entity_poly.pdbx_seq_one_letter_code
_entity_poly.pdbx_strand_id
1 'polypeptide(L)'
;MQSTYQVINTTNREAGFYGAMRYSAAAAWPLAMVAISKATGAAPRVVRFFLDSGYGEQFGEEVLNAIALGVEGAINCVIEEWMSRVVDEQTAKARGIRPGPSYLVSLLIAGAIEVRMLGDLA
;
A
#
# COMPACT_ATOMS: atom_id res chain seq x y z
N MET A 1 15.12 -9.53 16.39
CA MET A 1 15.35 -9.81 14.96
C MET A 1 15.28 -8.48 14.22
N GLN A 2 16.34 -8.05 13.53
CA GLN A 2 16.26 -6.87 12.67
C GLN A 2 15.47 -7.27 11.42
N SER A 3 14.22 -6.80 11.28
CA SER A 3 13.49 -6.93 10.02
C SER A 3 14.21 -6.09 8.98
N THR A 4 15.04 -6.71 8.15
CA THR A 4 15.53 -6.09 6.91
C THR A 4 14.33 -5.88 5.99
N TYR A 5 13.91 -4.62 5.83
CA TYR A 5 12.87 -4.23 4.90
C TYR A 5 13.40 -4.35 3.46
N GLN A 6 13.27 -5.53 2.88
CA GLN A 6 13.69 -5.82 1.53
C GLN A 6 12.82 -5.06 0.53
N VAL A 7 13.44 -4.33 -0.41
CA VAL A 7 12.72 -3.77 -1.55
C VAL A 7 12.54 -4.88 -2.60
N ILE A 8 11.29 -5.18 -2.93
CA ILE A 8 10.93 -6.10 -4.01
C ILE A 8 10.44 -5.24 -5.17
N ASN A 9 10.89 -5.54 -6.39
CA ASN A 9 10.44 -4.83 -7.58
C ASN A 9 8.94 -5.03 -7.82
N THR A 10 8.28 -3.98 -8.31
CA THR A 10 6.91 -4.06 -8.82
C THR A 10 6.79 -5.14 -9.90
N THR A 11 5.64 -5.81 -9.95
CA THR A 11 5.24 -6.65 -11.09
C THR A 11 4.22 -5.98 -12.00
N ASN A 12 3.74 -4.79 -11.65
CA ASN A 12 2.75 -4.04 -12.39
C ASN A 12 3.22 -2.60 -12.62
N ARG A 13 4.00 -2.39 -13.69
CA ARG A 13 4.56 -1.06 -14.02
C ARG A 13 3.55 -0.10 -14.65
N GLU A 14 2.42 -0.62 -15.13
CA GLU A 14 1.45 0.16 -15.91
C GLU A 14 0.26 0.64 -15.06
N ALA A 15 -0.02 -0.01 -13.94
CA ALA A 15 -1.08 0.35 -13.00
C ALA A 15 -0.60 0.33 -11.54
N GLY A 16 -1.52 0.40 -10.58
CA GLY A 16 -1.16 0.45 -9.16
C GLY A 16 -0.38 1.72 -8.80
N PHE A 17 0.41 1.65 -7.73
CA PHE A 17 1.23 2.76 -7.28
C PHE A 17 2.22 3.23 -8.35
N TYR A 18 2.77 2.29 -9.12
CA TYR A 18 3.75 2.62 -10.16
C TYR A 18 3.09 3.39 -11.32
N GLY A 19 1.88 2.98 -11.73
CA GLY A 19 1.06 3.71 -12.69
C GLY A 19 0.69 5.12 -12.20
N ALA A 20 0.21 5.23 -10.97
CA ALA A 20 -0.18 6.52 -10.36
C ALA A 20 1.01 7.50 -10.30
N MET A 21 2.16 7.07 -9.77
CA MET A 21 3.33 7.94 -9.56
C MET A 21 4.10 8.30 -10.85
N ARG A 22 3.81 7.62 -11.97
CA ARG A 22 4.38 7.89 -13.30
C ARG A 22 5.91 8.06 -13.26
N TYR A 23 6.42 9.23 -13.64
CA TYR A 23 7.86 9.51 -13.70
C TYR A 23 8.57 9.45 -12.33
N SER A 24 7.83 9.67 -11.24
CA SER A 24 8.35 9.60 -9.88
C SER A 24 8.34 8.18 -9.31
N ALA A 25 7.71 7.22 -10.00
CA ALA A 25 7.47 5.88 -9.47
C ALA A 25 8.76 5.14 -9.10
N ALA A 26 9.79 5.19 -9.94
CA ALA A 26 11.05 4.49 -9.69
C ALA A 26 11.74 4.99 -8.40
N ALA A 27 11.65 6.29 -8.11
CA ALA A 27 12.23 6.87 -6.90
C ALA A 27 11.33 6.67 -5.67
N ALA A 28 10.01 6.73 -5.84
CA ALA A 28 9.04 6.62 -4.75
C ALA A 28 8.82 5.17 -4.30
N TRP A 29 8.93 4.19 -5.19
CA TRP A 29 8.69 2.77 -4.92
C TRP A 29 9.48 2.21 -3.72
N PRO A 30 10.82 2.32 -3.67
CA PRO A 30 11.57 1.80 -2.53
C PRO A 30 11.20 2.50 -1.21
N LEU A 31 10.86 3.79 -1.26
CA LEU A 31 10.45 4.56 -0.09
C LEU A 31 9.10 4.08 0.45
N ALA A 32 8.11 3.92 -0.44
CA ALA A 32 6.78 3.41 -0.07
C ALA A 32 6.86 1.98 0.48
N MET A 33 7.61 1.08 -0.17
CA MET A 33 7.82 -0.30 0.29
C MET A 33 8.33 -0.36 1.73
N VAL A 34 9.37 0.42 2.04
CA VAL A 34 10.00 0.45 3.36
C VAL A 34 9.10 1.12 4.39
N ALA A 35 8.50 2.26 4.07
CA ALA A 35 7.66 3.02 4.98
C ALA A 35 6.41 2.23 5.40
N ILE A 36 5.71 1.62 4.44
CA ILE A 36 4.51 0.81 4.71
C ILE A 36 4.87 -0.43 5.53
N SER A 37 5.97 -1.11 5.18
CA SER A 37 6.41 -2.29 5.95
C SER A 37 6.75 -1.91 7.40
N LYS A 38 7.38 -0.74 7.63
CA LYS A 38 7.67 -0.22 8.98
C LYS A 38 6.41 0.13 9.76
N ALA A 39 5.47 0.84 9.13
CA ALA A 39 4.26 1.31 9.79
C ALA A 39 3.31 0.17 10.18
N THR A 40 3.31 -0.92 9.40
CA THR A 40 2.33 -2.01 9.55
C THR A 40 2.93 -3.31 10.09
N GLY A 41 4.26 -3.46 10.08
CA GLY A 41 4.94 -4.72 10.36
C GLY A 41 4.75 -5.79 9.28
N ALA A 42 4.13 -5.45 8.14
CA ALA A 42 3.86 -6.38 7.07
C ALA A 42 5.14 -6.88 6.39
N ALA A 43 5.13 -8.12 5.94
CA ALA A 43 6.22 -8.67 5.14
C ALA A 43 6.32 -7.94 3.79
N PRO A 44 7.53 -7.69 3.25
CA PRO A 44 7.69 -6.93 1.99
C PRO A 44 6.88 -7.46 0.81
N ARG A 45 6.68 -8.77 0.72
CA ARG A 45 5.85 -9.38 -0.33
C ARG A 45 4.39 -8.92 -0.28
N VAL A 46 3.84 -8.76 0.92
CA VAL A 46 2.46 -8.26 1.14
C VAL A 46 2.35 -6.80 0.71
N VAL A 47 3.34 -5.99 1.09
CA VAL A 47 3.39 -4.58 0.68
C VAL A 47 3.49 -4.42 -0.83
N ARG A 48 4.30 -5.26 -1.49
CA ARG A 48 4.38 -5.29 -2.95
C ARG A 48 3.02 -5.60 -3.60
N PHE A 49 2.29 -6.61 -3.11
CA PHE A 49 0.97 -6.94 -3.64
C PHE A 49 -0.02 -5.77 -3.52
N PHE A 50 -0.01 -5.09 -2.38
CA PHE A 50 -0.81 -3.88 -2.18
C PHE A 50 -0.42 -2.75 -3.14
N LEU A 51 0.87 -2.45 -3.27
CA LEU A 51 1.33 -1.39 -4.16
C LEU A 51 1.07 -1.70 -5.65
N ASP A 52 1.06 -2.98 -6.04
CA ASP A 52 0.73 -3.40 -7.40
C ASP A 52 -0.80 -3.45 -7.67
N SER A 53 -1.65 -3.30 -6.64
CA SER A 53 -3.11 -3.35 -6.76
C SER A 53 -3.74 -1.97 -6.96
N GLY A 54 -5.05 -1.93 -7.24
CA GLY A 54 -5.80 -0.67 -7.32
C GLY A 54 -5.81 0.14 -6.03
N TYR A 55 -5.60 -0.49 -4.86
CA TYR A 55 -5.43 0.25 -3.60
C TYR A 55 -4.08 0.97 -3.57
N GLY A 56 -3.05 0.38 -4.17
CA GLY A 56 -1.76 1.03 -4.39
C GLY A 56 -1.86 2.23 -5.34
N GLU A 57 -2.76 2.17 -6.33
CA GLU A 57 -3.05 3.29 -7.23
C GLU A 57 -3.64 4.47 -6.44
N GLN A 58 -4.71 4.24 -5.67
CA GLN A 58 -5.31 5.27 -4.82
C GLN A 58 -4.29 5.85 -3.83
N PHE A 59 -3.46 5.00 -3.21
CA PHE A 59 -2.38 5.45 -2.34
C PHE A 59 -1.39 6.37 -3.08
N GLY A 60 -1.01 6.00 -4.30
CA GLY A 60 -0.13 6.81 -5.15
C GLY A 60 -0.74 8.16 -5.54
N GLU A 61 -2.04 8.20 -5.85
CA GLU A 61 -2.77 9.43 -6.14
C GLU A 61 -2.79 10.38 -4.92
N GLU A 62 -3.07 9.86 -3.72
CA GLU A 62 -3.04 10.65 -2.49
C GLU A 62 -1.61 11.15 -2.17
N VAL A 63 -0.57 10.34 -2.45
CA VAL A 63 0.83 10.78 -2.33
C VAL A 63 1.16 11.91 -3.32
N LEU A 64 0.68 11.84 -4.57
CA LEU A 64 0.85 12.93 -5.53
C LEU A 64 0.14 14.20 -5.09
N ASN A 65 -1.03 14.10 -4.47
CA ASN A 65 -1.74 15.26 -3.93
C ASN A 65 -0.96 15.93 -2.78
N ALA A 66 -0.18 15.15 -2.02
CA ALA A 66 0.68 15.65 -0.94
C ALA A 66 2.12 15.98 -1.36
N ILE A 67 2.45 15.95 -2.67
CA ILE A 67 3.84 16.00 -3.17
C ILE A 67 4.61 17.29 -2.78
N ALA A 68 3.90 18.36 -2.41
CA ALA A 68 4.50 19.59 -1.90
C ALA A 68 5.35 19.39 -0.62
N LEU A 69 5.12 18.29 0.10
CA LEU A 69 5.92 17.87 1.26
C LEU A 69 7.23 17.16 0.87
N GLY A 70 7.50 17.00 -0.43
CA GLY A 70 8.53 16.10 -0.95
C GLY A 70 8.08 14.64 -0.94
N VAL A 71 8.72 13.79 -1.75
CA VAL A 71 8.29 12.40 -1.97
C VAL A 71 8.18 11.61 -0.66
N GLU A 72 9.22 11.66 0.19
CA GLU A 72 9.22 10.92 1.46
C GLU A 72 8.22 11.49 2.46
N GLY A 73 8.12 12.83 2.57
CA GLY A 73 7.16 13.49 3.44
C GLY A 73 5.71 13.19 3.06
N ALA A 74 5.40 13.21 1.75
CA ALA A 74 4.10 12.86 1.22
C ALA A 74 3.72 11.40 1.54
N ILE A 75 4.63 10.45 1.31
CA ILE A 75 4.42 9.03 1.63
C ILE A 75 4.11 8.85 3.12
N ASN A 76 4.91 9.45 4.01
CA ASN A 76 4.70 9.31 5.45
C ASN A 76 3.39 9.97 5.90
N CYS A 77 3.04 11.13 5.35
CA CYS A 77 1.79 11.84 5.65
C CYS A 77 0.57 10.99 5.29
N VAL A 78 0.52 10.41 4.09
CA VAL A 78 -0.60 9.55 3.66
C VAL A 78 -0.64 8.26 4.49
N ILE A 79 0.50 7.67 4.82
CA ILE A 79 0.57 6.50 5.71
C ILE A 79 -0.01 6.83 7.09
N GLU A 80 0.40 7.93 7.71
CA GLU A 80 -0.09 8.36 9.03
C GLU A 80 -1.60 8.58 8.99
N GLU A 81 -2.09 9.25 7.94
CA GLU A 81 -3.52 9.47 7.75
C GLU A 81 -4.28 8.14 7.61
N TRP A 82 -3.85 7.24 6.74
CA TRP A 82 -4.50 5.95 6.52
C TRP A 82 -4.36 5.00 7.72
N MET A 83 -3.31 5.17 8.54
CA MET A 83 -3.15 4.46 9.80
C MET A 83 -4.10 5.00 10.89
N SER A 84 -4.43 6.29 10.85
CA SER A 84 -5.34 6.94 11.81
C SER A 84 -6.83 6.69 11.51
N ARG A 85 -7.17 6.44 10.25
CA ARG A 85 -8.54 6.11 9.82
C ARG A 85 -8.90 4.70 10.28
N VAL A 86 -9.99 4.59 11.05
CA VAL A 86 -10.60 3.30 11.41
C VAL A 86 -11.48 2.84 10.27
N VAL A 87 -11.42 1.56 9.91
CA VAL A 87 -12.39 0.98 8.97
C VAL A 87 -13.79 1.05 9.58
N ASP A 88 -14.70 1.73 8.89
CA ASP A 88 -16.10 1.79 9.30
C ASP A 88 -16.77 0.41 9.23
N GLU A 89 -17.85 0.23 9.97
CA GLU A 89 -18.50 -1.06 10.14
C GLU A 89 -19.06 -1.65 8.83
N GLN A 90 -19.43 -0.80 7.86
CA GLN A 90 -19.96 -1.21 6.56
C GLN A 90 -18.85 -1.80 5.69
N THR A 91 -17.70 -1.11 5.62
CA THR A 91 -16.51 -1.56 4.92
C THR A 91 -15.94 -2.84 5.53
N ALA A 92 -15.98 -2.97 6.86
CA ALA A 92 -15.53 -4.17 7.58
C ALA A 92 -16.36 -5.42 7.21
N LYS A 93 -17.70 -5.27 7.15
CA LYS A 93 -18.62 -6.35 6.73
C LYS A 93 -18.41 -6.76 5.27
N ALA A 94 -18.29 -5.80 4.36
CA ALA A 94 -18.09 -6.07 2.93
C ALA A 94 -16.79 -6.84 2.63
N ARG A 95 -15.77 -6.67 3.47
CA ARG A 95 -14.43 -7.24 3.28
C ARG A 95 -14.13 -8.43 4.20
N GLY A 96 -15.08 -8.85 5.05
CA GLY A 96 -14.91 -9.98 5.97
C GLY A 96 -13.84 -9.77 7.06
N ILE A 97 -13.58 -8.52 7.45
CA ILE A 97 -12.56 -8.16 8.45
C ILE A 97 -13.20 -7.69 9.76
N ARG A 98 -12.50 -7.84 10.89
CA ARG A 98 -12.97 -7.27 12.16
C ARG A 98 -12.80 -5.74 12.14
N PRO A 99 -13.73 -4.95 12.71
CA PRO A 99 -13.49 -3.54 13.01
C PRO A 99 -12.29 -3.39 13.97
N GLY A 100 -11.46 -2.38 13.77
CA GLY A 100 -10.32 -2.09 14.67
C GLY A 100 -8.90 -2.08 14.08
N PRO A 101 -8.57 -2.71 12.93
CA PRO A 101 -7.32 -2.41 12.24
C PRO A 101 -7.45 -1.09 11.49
N SER A 102 -6.33 -0.39 11.33
CA SER A 102 -6.29 0.81 10.50
C SER A 102 -6.70 0.51 9.05
N TYR A 103 -7.16 1.54 8.35
CA TYR A 103 -7.55 1.46 6.95
C TYR A 103 -6.43 0.87 6.08
N LEU A 104 -5.18 1.32 6.26
CA LEU A 104 -4.02 0.79 5.53
C LEU A 104 -3.79 -0.71 5.75
N VAL A 105 -3.86 -1.19 7.00
CA VAL A 105 -3.66 -2.63 7.31
C VAL A 105 -4.74 -3.48 6.64
N SER A 106 -5.96 -2.98 6.60
CA SER A 106 -7.10 -3.66 6.00
C SER A 106 -6.95 -3.79 4.49
N LEU A 107 -6.52 -2.71 3.82
CA LEU A 107 -6.27 -2.71 2.37
C LEU A 107 -5.07 -3.59 1.99
N LEU A 108 -4.02 -3.65 2.82
CA LEU A 108 -2.87 -4.54 2.63
C LEU A 108 -3.29 -6.02 2.57
N ILE A 109 -4.15 -6.44 3.51
CA ILE A 109 -4.66 -7.80 3.56
C ILE A 109 -5.55 -8.08 2.34
N ALA A 110 -6.44 -7.15 1.99
CA ALA A 110 -7.31 -7.30 0.83
C ALA A 110 -6.52 -7.49 -0.48
N GLY A 111 -5.52 -6.64 -0.74
CA GLY A 111 -4.68 -6.76 -1.93
C GLY A 111 -3.91 -8.09 -2.00
N ALA A 112 -3.45 -8.60 -0.87
CA ALA A 112 -2.78 -9.91 -0.83
C ALA A 112 -3.72 -11.08 -1.14
N ILE A 113 -5.00 -11.00 -0.72
CA ILE A 113 -6.02 -12.01 -1.03
C ILE A 113 -6.40 -11.94 -2.52
N GLU A 114 -6.63 -10.75 -3.07
CA GLU A 114 -6.97 -10.56 -4.49
C GLU A 114 -5.91 -11.20 -5.40
N VAL A 115 -4.62 -10.99 -5.12
CA VAL A 115 -3.54 -11.60 -5.90
C VAL A 115 -3.53 -13.13 -5.77
N ARG A 116 -3.82 -13.69 -4.59
CA ARG A 116 -3.91 -15.14 -4.43
C ARG A 116 -5.07 -15.73 -5.23
N MET A 117 -6.24 -15.10 -5.16
CA MET A 117 -7.45 -15.58 -5.83
C MET A 117 -7.35 -15.43 -7.36
N LEU A 118 -6.73 -14.37 -7.86
CA LEU A 118 -6.49 -14.17 -9.30
C LEU A 118 -5.31 -15.00 -9.83
N GLY A 119 -4.30 -15.29 -9.00
CA GLY A 119 -3.19 -16.17 -9.34
C GLY A 119 -3.58 -17.66 -9.46
N ASP A 120 -4.65 -18.07 -8.77
CA ASP A 120 -5.25 -19.41 -8.92
C ASP A 120 -6.19 -19.51 -10.16
N LEU A 121 -6.41 -18.41 -10.89
CA LEU A 121 -7.27 -18.31 -12.09
C LEU A 121 -6.50 -18.02 -13.39
N ALA A 122 -5.16 -18.06 -13.37
CA ALA A 122 -4.28 -17.87 -14.54
C ALA A 122 -3.48 -19.15 -14.85
#